data_AF-A0A4R4DBI8-F1
#
_entry.id   AF-A0A4R4DBI8-F1
#
_cell.length_a   1.000
_cell.length_b   1.000
_cell.length_c   1.000
_cell.angle_alpha   90.00
_cell.angle_beta   90.00
_cell.angle_gamma   90.00
#
_symmetry.space_group_name_H-M   'P 1'
#
loop_
_entity.id
_entity.type
_entity.pdbx_description
1 polymer ?
#
loop_
_entity_poly.entity_id
_entity_poly.type
_entity_poly.pdbx_seq_one_letter_code
_entity_poly.pdbx_strand_id
1 'polypeptide(L)' 'MRSDTRPLSPAAAAAQARRTHIAAIMAHKARCQELPRPNDDEVASLVAAFAARGGQVTNCPTVCVLPVQNGTGLGRA' A
#
# COMPACT_ATOMS: atom_id res chain seq x y z
N MET A 1 20.12 4.33 36.48
CA MET A 1 18.94 4.47 35.59
C MET A 1 18.69 3.10 34.96
N ARG A 2 17.69 2.35 35.44
CA ARG A 2 17.31 1.08 34.82
C ARG A 2 16.23 1.39 33.78
N SER A 3 16.51 1.09 32.52
CA SER A 3 15.50 1.14 31.46
C SER A 3 14.48 0.03 31.72
N ASP A 4 13.36 0.38 32.34
CA ASP A 4 12.18 -0.48 32.43
C ASP A 4 11.54 -0.59 31.04
N THR A 5 12.13 -1.38 30.15
CA THR A 5 11.45 -1.85 28.94
C THR A 5 10.51 -3.00 29.34
N ARG A 6 9.43 -2.64 30.04
CA ARG A 6 8.31 -3.57 30.22
C ARG A 6 7.86 -4.02 28.83
N PRO A 7 7.77 -5.33 28.55
CA PRO A 7 7.31 -5.81 27.25
C PRO A 7 5.92 -5.26 26.97
N LEU A 8 5.71 -4.78 25.73
CA LEU A 8 4.44 -4.24 25.28
C LEU A 8 3.35 -5.29 25.45
N SER A 9 2.15 -4.86 25.86
CA SER A 9 0.99 -5.74 25.79
C SER A 9 0.73 -6.15 24.33
N PRO A 10 0.06 -7.30 24.08
CA PRO A 10 -0.24 -7.73 22.71
C PRO A 10 -0.97 -6.67 21.87
N ALA A 11 -1.90 -5.93 22.50
CA ALA A 11 -2.60 -4.83 21.85
C ALA A 11 -1.67 -3.65 21.51
N ALA A 12 -0.76 -3.30 22.41
CA ALA A 12 0.22 -2.23 22.16
C ALA A 12 1.24 -2.64 21.08
N ALA A 13 1.66 -3.90 21.05
CA ALA A 13 2.53 -4.44 20.00
C ALA A 13 1.82 -4.42 18.63
N ALA A 14 0.55 -4.83 18.55
CA ALA A 14 -0.24 -4.78 17.32
C ALA A 14 -0.44 -3.35 16.82
N ALA A 15 -0.74 -2.40 17.72
CA ALA A 15 -0.85 -0.99 17.38
C ALA A 15 0.48 -0.42 16.87
N GLN A 16 1.59 -0.80 17.50
CA GLN A 16 2.93 -0.39 17.07
C GLN A 16 3.27 -0.96 15.69
N ALA A 17 3.00 -2.24 15.44
CA ALA A 17 3.21 -2.89 14.14
C ALA A 17 2.40 -2.22 13.02
N ARG A 18 1.16 -1.82 13.30
CA ARG A 18 0.34 -1.06 12.34
C ARG A 18 0.96 0.30 12.03
N ARG A 19 1.42 1.04 13.04
CA ARG A 19 2.06 2.35 12.85
C ARG A 19 3.34 2.25 12.04
N THR A 20 4.21 1.28 12.34
CA THR A 20 5.46 1.08 11.61
C THR A 20 5.20 0.68 10.16
N HIS A 21 4.20 -0.18 9.92
CA HIS A 21 3.80 -0.55 8.56
C HIS A 21 3.29 0.66 7.76
N ILE A 22 2.43 1.48 8.35
CA ILE A 22 1.94 2.70 7.70
C ILE A 22 3.09 3.67 7.42
N ALA A 23 4.00 3.86 8.38
CA ALA A 23 5.17 4.72 8.19
C ALA A 23 6.05 4.25 7.02
N ALA A 24 6.25 2.92 6.88
CA ALA A 24 6.98 2.34 5.76
C ALA A 24 6.29 2.59 4.41
N ILE A 25 4.97 2.45 4.34
CA ILE A 25 4.18 2.77 3.14
C ILE A 25 4.32 4.25 2.78
N MET A 26 4.16 5.15 3.76
CA MET A 26 4.25 6.59 3.53
C MET A 26 5.65 6.99 3.04
N ALA A 27 6.71 6.44 3.66
CA ALA A 27 8.07 6.69 3.24
C ALA A 27 8.34 6.15 1.81
N HIS A 28 7.80 4.98 1.46
CA HIS A 28 7.90 4.45 0.11
C HIS A 28 7.18 5.34 -0.91
N LYS A 29 5.95 5.75 -0.62
CA LYS A 29 5.18 6.66 -1.48
C LYS A 29 5.88 7.99 -1.70
N ALA A 30 6.45 8.58 -0.64
CA ALA A 30 7.22 9.82 -0.74
C ALA A 30 8.40 9.68 -1.70
N ARG A 31 9.20 8.59 -1.58
CA ARG A 31 10.29 8.31 -2.53
C ARG A 31 9.79 8.12 -3.96
N CYS A 32 8.65 7.45 -4.14
CA CYS A 32 8.08 7.26 -5.48
C CYS A 32 7.56 8.55 -6.12
N GLN A 33 7.26 9.60 -5.35
CA GLN A 33 6.86 10.90 -5.91
C GLN A 33 8.01 11.63 -6.59
N GLU A 34 9.25 11.35 -6.21
CA GLU A 34 10.46 11.93 -6.81
C GLU A 34 10.92 11.19 -8.07
N LEU A 35 10.42 9.97 -8.29
CA LEU A 35 10.77 9.18 -9.45
C LEU A 35 10.00 9.67 -10.69
N PRO A 36 10.63 9.64 -11.88
CA PRO A 36 9.93 9.87 -13.13
C PRO A 36 8.73 8.93 -13.26
N ARG A 37 7.60 9.48 -13.71
CA ARG A 37 6.46 8.64 -14.06
C ARG A 37 6.82 7.84 -15.32
N PRO A 38 6.53 6.54 -15.35
CA PRO A 38 6.73 5.77 -16.57
C PRO A 38 5.82 6.34 -17.67
N ASN A 39 6.36 6.43 -18.88
CA ASN A 39 5.57 6.77 -20.05
C ASN A 39 4.70 5.57 -20.50
N ASP A 40 3.81 5.80 -21.46
CA ASP A 40 2.85 4.78 -21.90
C ASP A 40 3.52 3.53 -22.48
N ASP A 41 4.66 3.68 -23.19
CA ASP A 41 5.41 2.57 -23.77
C ASP A 41 6.10 1.71 -22.69
N GLU A 42 6.62 2.37 -21.64
CA GLU A 42 7.18 1.70 -20.46
C GLU A 42 6.10 0.95 -19.70
N VAL A 43 4.92 1.56 -19.50
CA VAL A 43 3.78 0.90 -18.88
C VAL A 43 3.33 -0.32 -19.69
N ALA A 44 3.23 -0.19 -21.01
CA ALA A 44 2.86 -1.30 -21.90
C ALA A 44 3.85 -2.47 -21.78
N SER A 45 5.15 -2.17 -21.73
CA SER A 45 6.21 -3.18 -21.56
C SER A 45 6.12 -3.89 -20.22
N LEU A 46 5.85 -3.16 -19.13
CA LEU A 46 5.66 -3.74 -17.80
C LEU A 46 4.42 -4.64 -17.73
N VAL A 47 3.31 -4.22 -18.34
CA VAL A 47 2.08 -5.02 -18.41
C VAL A 47 2.29 -6.29 -19.22
N ALA A 48 2.99 -6.21 -20.36
CA ALA A 48 3.32 -7.37 -21.17
C ALA A 48 4.21 -8.36 -20.41
N ALA A 49 5.21 -7.88 -19.68
CA ALA A 49 6.07 -8.72 -18.84
C ALA A 49 5.28 -9.41 -17.71
N PHE A 50 4.32 -8.71 -17.10
CA PHE A 50 3.43 -9.29 -16.10
C PHE A 50 2.54 -10.39 -16.68
N ALA A 51 1.94 -10.15 -17.85
CA ALA A 51 1.12 -11.13 -18.55
C ALA A 51 1.92 -12.38 -18.95
N ALA A 52 3.16 -12.20 -19.43
CA ALA A 52 4.05 -13.32 -19.78
C ALA A 52 4.40 -14.22 -18.59
N ARG A 53 4.30 -13.70 -17.35
CA ARG A 53 4.48 -14.47 -16.11
C ARG A 53 3.18 -15.12 -15.61
N GLY A 54 2.12 -15.10 -16.42
CA GLY A 54 0.80 -15.61 -16.07
C GLY A 54 -0.05 -14.63 -15.25
N GLY A 55 0.36 -13.37 -15.15
CA GLY A 55 -0.43 -12.32 -14.51
C GLY A 55 -1.70 -12.00 -15.30
N GLN A 56 -2.80 -11.73 -14.60
CA GLN A 56 -4.06 -11.32 -15.20
C GLN A 56 -4.36 -9.87 -14.84
N VAL A 57 -4.68 -9.06 -15.85
CA VAL A 57 -5.12 -7.68 -15.68
C VAL A 57 -6.61 -7.62 -15.99
N THR A 58 -7.40 -7.19 -15.01
CA THR A 58 -8.83 -6.94 -15.18
C THR A 58 -9.09 -5.45 -15.19
N ASN A 59 -9.87 -4.98 -16.15
CA ASN A 59 -10.40 -3.63 -16.09
C ASN A 59 -11.55 -3.60 -15.08
N CYS A 60 -11.51 -2.64 -14.16
CA CYS A 60 -12.67 -2.36 -13.33
C CYS A 60 -13.84 -2.01 -14.26
N PRO A 61 -15.01 -2.63 -14.10
CA PRO A 61 -16.18 -2.23 -14.86
C PRO A 61 -16.48 -0.75 -14.60
N THR A 62 -17.07 -0.07 -15.57
CA THR A 62 -17.51 1.32 -15.44
C THR A 62 -18.66 1.39 -14.45
N VAL A 63 -18.36 1.34 -13.16
CA VAL A 63 -19.33 1.58 -12.09
C VAL A 63 -19.26 3.07 -11.79
N CYS A 64 -20.40 3.77 -11.90
CA CYS A 64 -20.55 5.14 -11.45
C CYS A 64 -20.10 5.25 -9.99
N VAL A 65 -18.84 5.65 -9.78
CA VAL A 65 -18.22 6.16 -8.55
C VAL A 65 -18.84 5.63 -7.25
N LEU A 66 -18.94 4.31 -7.08
CA LEU A 66 -18.99 3.76 -5.73
C LEU A 66 -17.60 3.99 -5.14
N PRO A 67 -17.46 4.59 -3.94
CA PRO A 67 -16.15 4.82 -3.35
C PRO A 67 -15.45 3.46 -3.26
N VAL A 68 -14.45 3.28 -4.11
CA VAL A 68 -13.64 2.06 -4.12
C VAL A 68 -12.92 2.05 -2.78
N GLN A 69 -13.48 1.30 -1.82
CA GLN A 69 -12.86 1.03 -0.54
C GLN A 69 -11.73 0.03 -0.77
N ASN A 70 -10.65 0.49 -1.41
CA ASN A 70 -9.36 -0.17 -1.42
C ASN A 70 -8.77 -0.12 0.00
N GLY A 71 -9.36 -0.86 0.94
CA GLY A 71 -8.77 -1.19 2.25
C GLY A 71 -8.41 -0.02 3.18
N THR A 72 -8.82 1.22 2.91
CA THR A 72 -8.64 2.35 3.84
C THR A 72 -9.95 2.87 4.40
N GLY A 73 -11.05 2.12 4.24
CA GLY A 73 -12.37 2.48 4.74
C GLY A 73 -12.31 2.83 6.22
N LEU A 74 -12.38 4.13 6.50
CA LEU A 74 -12.62 4.69 7.83
C LEU A 74 -13.98 4.17 8.31
N GLY A 75 -13.98 3.00 8.94
CA GLY A 75 -15.11 2.50 9.71
C GLY A 75 -15.12 3.20 11.06
N ARG A 76 -15.76 4.36 11.14
CA ARG A 76 -16.41 4.80 12.37
C ARG A 76 -17.88 5.03 12.05
N ALA A 77 -18.69 4.23 12.73
CA ALA A 77 -20.13 4.40 12.88
C ALA A 77 -20.45 5.74 13.57
#